data_AF-A0A2M8AN44-F1
#
_entry.id   AF-A0A2M8AN44-F1
#
_cell.length_a   1.000
_cell.length_b   1.000
_cell.length_c   1.000
_cell.angle_alpha   90.00
_cell.angle_beta   90.00
_cell.angle_gamma   90.00
#
_symmetry.space_group_name_H-M   'P 1'
#
loop_
_entity.id
_entity.type
_entity.pdbx_description
1 polymer ?
#
loop_
_entity_poly.entity_id
_entity_poly.type
_entity_poly.pdbx_seq_one_letter_code
_entity_poly.pdbx_strand_id
1 'polypeptide(L)'
;MKYFVFIALFMVVYTPLSAQEKIDVNGKTYELKTEVEGELDLLWHVIDKQYRYFVKTNDGNILELLNTKKENRFQEEYKTQLNNLTQNNSISTSHLNFTLQDLKLFVKNYNKLFGSTYNETYETLKWRLGFFGGITNQPFVTNPNNTTVPFFGAELEGLSSSENSMHAGFFSILHALDDDAFEYSSTQLALGYRYRFIKKYSFNVYGNLRLATYTFSKQTFKFNGLPNETINESNFQIPGSFGLGADIKVGKNSFLTMAYNELFAVFINNAGNFPVDFAIGYKFGL
;
A
#
# COMPACT_ATOMS: atom_id res chain seq x y z
N MET A 1 7.83 20.78 -21.87
CA MET A 1 6.90 21.05 -20.74
C MET A 1 6.11 19.83 -20.24
N LYS A 2 6.17 18.64 -20.87
CA LYS A 2 5.42 17.45 -20.39
C LYS A 2 6.06 16.70 -19.20
N TYR A 3 7.39 16.83 -19.00
CA TYR A 3 8.09 16.15 -17.91
C TYR A 3 8.09 16.90 -16.56
N PHE A 4 7.78 18.21 -16.57
CA PHE A 4 7.77 19.02 -15.33
C PHE A 4 6.53 18.79 -14.47
N VAL A 5 5.39 18.41 -15.07
CA VAL A 5 4.15 18.12 -14.34
C VAL A 5 4.27 16.81 -13.53
N PHE A 6 5.07 15.84 -14.01
CA PHE A 6 5.34 14.58 -13.31
C PHE A 6 6.19 14.76 -12.05
N ILE A 7 7.09 15.76 -12.03
CA ILE A 7 7.95 16.05 -10.87
C ILE A 7 7.19 16.89 -9.82
N ALA A 8 6.26 17.75 -10.25
CA ALA A 8 5.45 18.57 -9.34
C ALA A 8 4.45 17.74 -8.50
N LEU A 9 3.96 16.60 -9.01
CA LEU A 9 3.04 15.73 -8.26
C LEU A 9 3.70 14.94 -7.13
N PHE A 10 5.03 14.82 -7.11
CA PHE A 10 5.78 14.10 -6.07
C PHE A 10 6.23 14.97 -4.89
N MET A 11 6.06 16.31 -4.93
CA MET A 11 6.59 17.22 -3.90
C MET A 11 5.65 17.54 -2.72
N VAL A 12 4.39 17.09 -2.73
CA VAL A 12 3.42 17.46 -1.67
C VAL A 12 3.05 16.25 -0.80
N VAL A 13 4.04 15.75 -0.05
CA VAL A 13 3.77 14.91 1.13
C VAL A 13 4.65 15.40 2.28
N TYR A 14 4.39 16.62 2.74
CA TYR A 14 4.90 17.09 4.03
C TYR A 14 3.78 16.94 5.04
N THR A 15 3.77 15.83 5.79
CA THR A 15 2.89 15.71 6.96
C THR A 15 3.54 16.41 8.15
N PRO A 16 2.77 17.13 8.99
CA PRO A 16 3.32 17.74 10.18
C PRO A 16 3.84 16.63 11.12
N LEU A 17 5.12 16.74 11.44
CA LEU A 17 5.81 15.89 12.39
C LEU A 17 5.18 16.10 13.78
N SER A 18 4.74 15.01 14.42
CA SER A 18 4.38 15.00 15.83
C SER A 18 5.51 15.62 16.66
N ALA A 19 5.14 16.34 17.73
CA ALA A 19 6.08 16.95 18.66
C ALA A 19 7.17 15.94 19.06
N GLN A 20 8.41 16.22 18.66
CA GLN A 20 9.59 15.39 18.87
C GLN A 20 10.39 15.93 20.03
N GLU A 21 10.78 15.05 20.94
CA GLU A 21 11.76 15.38 21.98
C GLU A 21 13.16 15.37 21.34
N LYS A 22 13.87 16.50 21.48
CA LYS A 22 15.26 16.62 21.08
C LYS A 22 16.14 16.06 22.18
N ILE A 23 16.92 15.04 21.85
CA ILE A 23 17.75 14.30 22.79
C ILE A 23 19.20 14.33 22.33
N ASP A 24 20.12 14.71 23.21
CA ASP A 24 21.55 14.66 22.94
C ASP A 24 22.12 13.28 23.28
N VAL A 25 22.72 12.63 22.27
CA VAL A 25 23.45 11.35 22.43
C VAL A 25 24.85 11.52 21.85
N ASN A 26 25.89 11.39 22.70
CA ASN A 26 27.29 11.53 22.31
C ASN A 26 27.61 12.85 21.57
N GLY A 27 27.04 13.97 22.02
CA GLY A 27 27.26 15.30 21.45
C GLY A 27 26.52 15.57 20.13
N LYS A 28 25.59 14.70 19.73
CA LYS A 28 24.68 14.91 18.59
C LYS A 28 23.24 14.93 19.07
N THR A 29 22.51 15.97 18.68
CA THR A 29 21.08 16.10 18.95
C THR A 29 20.28 15.30 17.94
N TYR A 30 19.42 14.40 18.42
CA TYR A 30 18.51 13.60 17.61
C TYR A 30 17.05 13.87 17.98
N GLU A 31 16.15 13.78 17.00
CA GLU A 31 14.70 13.80 17.24
C GLU A 31 14.19 12.35 17.29
N LEU A 32 14.16 11.75 18.47
CA LEU A 32 13.85 10.32 18.60
C LEU A 32 12.34 10.08 18.79
N LYS A 33 11.84 8.97 18.24
CA LYS A 33 10.50 8.45 18.50
C LYS A 33 10.56 7.31 19.50
N THR A 34 9.69 7.33 20.49
CA THR A 34 9.55 6.23 21.45
C THR A 34 8.67 5.12 20.87
N GLU A 35 9.19 3.89 20.84
CA GLU A 35 8.49 2.69 20.39
C GLU A 35 7.97 1.84 21.56
N VAL A 36 8.75 1.78 22.64
CA VAL A 36 8.41 1.05 23.88
C VAL A 36 8.87 1.91 25.05
N GLU A 37 8.02 2.04 26.07
CA GLU A 37 8.34 2.68 27.35
C GLU A 37 8.33 1.62 28.46
N GLY A 38 9.28 1.71 29.41
CA GLY A 38 9.34 0.85 30.59
C GLY A 38 10.67 0.94 31.33
N GLU A 39 11.14 -0.16 31.93
CA GLU A 39 12.47 -0.21 32.59
C GLU A 39 13.62 0.14 31.64
N LEU A 40 13.46 -0.29 30.39
CA LEU A 40 14.30 0.07 29.25
C LEU A 40 13.38 0.60 28.15
N ASP A 41 13.54 1.85 27.74
CA ASP A 41 12.79 2.37 26.60
C ASP A 41 13.50 1.97 25.30
N LEU A 42 12.70 1.72 24.25
CA LEU A 42 13.19 1.60 22.88
C LEU A 42 12.83 2.86 22.11
N LEU A 43 13.84 3.52 21.56
CA LEU A 43 13.73 4.74 20.78
C LEU A 43 14.26 4.50 19.35
N TRP A 44 13.77 5.23 18.36
CA TRP A 44 14.29 5.15 16.99
C TRP A 44 14.14 6.43 16.19
N HIS A 45 14.94 6.56 15.14
CA HIS A 45 14.76 7.55 14.09
C HIS A 45 15.31 7.05 12.75
N VAL A 46 14.93 7.71 11.65
CA VAL A 46 15.52 7.45 10.33
C VAL A 46 16.47 8.58 9.99
N ILE A 47 17.76 8.29 9.92
CA ILE A 47 18.84 9.25 9.61
C ILE A 47 19.52 8.78 8.33
N ASP A 48 19.64 9.66 7.34
CA ASP A 48 20.23 9.32 6.03
C ASP A 48 19.62 8.07 5.38
N LYS A 49 18.29 7.93 5.50
CA LYS A 49 17.49 6.77 5.02
C LYS A 49 17.80 5.43 5.72
N GLN A 50 18.47 5.46 6.86
CA GLN A 50 18.78 4.28 7.67
C GLN A 50 18.08 4.37 9.02
N TYR A 51 17.47 3.27 9.45
CA TYR A 51 16.96 3.16 10.81
C TYR A 51 18.10 3.13 11.81
N ARG A 52 18.01 3.97 12.83
CA ARG A 52 18.90 3.98 13.98
C ARG A 52 18.07 3.78 15.23
N TYR A 53 18.53 2.89 16.09
CA TYR A 53 17.83 2.46 17.29
C TYR A 53 18.64 2.86 18.51
N PHE A 54 17.94 3.29 19.54
CA PHE A 54 18.53 3.71 20.81
C PHE A 54 17.74 3.07 21.93
N VAL A 55 18.40 2.87 23.05
CA VAL A 55 17.75 2.46 24.30
C VAL A 55 18.01 3.51 25.36
N LYS A 56 17.00 3.76 26.19
CA LYS A 56 17.11 4.65 27.35
C LYS A 56 16.87 3.84 28.60
N THR A 57 17.82 3.85 29.52
CA THR A 57 17.69 3.22 30.83
C THR A 57 16.93 4.15 31.78
N ASN A 58 16.36 3.59 32.84
CA ASN A 58 15.58 4.33 33.86
C ASN A 58 16.36 5.48 34.53
N ASP A 59 17.69 5.40 34.59
CA ASP A 59 18.55 6.48 35.08
C ASP A 59 18.72 7.64 34.08
N GLY A 60 18.07 7.56 32.91
CA GLY A 60 18.07 8.56 31.85
C GLY A 60 19.21 8.43 30.86
N ASN A 61 20.10 7.44 31.00
CA ASN A 61 21.20 7.24 30.06
C ASN A 61 20.70 6.68 28.73
N ILE A 62 21.18 7.25 27.63
CA ILE A 62 20.76 6.87 26.28
C ILE A 62 21.95 6.30 25.51
N LEU A 63 21.77 5.10 24.98
CA LEU A 63 22.76 4.37 24.22
C LEU A 63 22.24 4.06 22.83
N GLU A 64 23.03 4.38 21.81
CA GLU A 64 22.75 3.90 20.45
C GLU A 64 23.10 2.42 20.31
N LEU A 65 22.19 1.65 19.74
CA LEU A 65 22.43 0.26 19.36
C LEU A 65 23.18 0.21 18.03
N LEU A 66 24.35 -0.41 18.02
CA LEU A 66 25.24 -0.43 16.87
C LEU A 66 25.19 -1.78 16.15
N ASN A 67 25.25 -1.71 14.82
CA ASN A 67 25.45 -2.88 13.97
C ASN A 67 26.37 -2.51 12.81
N THR A 68 27.66 -2.27 13.11
CA THR A 68 28.59 -1.76 12.10
C THR A 68 28.98 -2.85 11.11
N LYS A 69 29.34 -2.44 9.89
CA LYS A 69 29.82 -3.35 8.85
C LYS A 69 31.34 -3.25 8.74
N LYS A 70 32.05 -4.35 9.00
CA LYS A 70 33.49 -4.50 8.76
C LYS A 70 33.72 -5.67 7.83
N GLU A 71 34.57 -5.50 6.82
CA GLU A 71 34.94 -6.58 5.88
C GLU A 71 33.72 -7.34 5.30
N ASN A 72 32.69 -6.58 4.91
CA ASN A 72 31.42 -7.09 4.43
C ASN A 72 30.54 -7.90 5.42
N ARG A 73 30.89 -7.94 6.70
CA ARG A 73 30.09 -8.59 7.75
C ARG A 73 29.60 -7.59 8.80
N PHE A 74 28.34 -7.75 9.18
CA PHE A 74 27.77 -7.04 10.33
C PHE A 74 28.34 -7.61 11.63
N GLN A 75 28.67 -6.73 12.56
CA GLN A 75 29.36 -7.07 13.80
C GLN A 75 28.40 -7.39 14.96
N GLU A 76 27.10 -7.13 14.80
CA GLU A 76 26.04 -7.43 15.78
C GLU A 76 26.27 -6.86 17.19
N GLU A 77 26.93 -5.70 17.32
CA GLU A 77 27.33 -5.13 18.61
C GLU A 77 26.14 -4.90 19.55
N TYR A 78 24.98 -4.56 18.99
CA TYR A 78 23.73 -4.39 19.72
C TYR A 78 23.36 -5.60 20.59
N LYS A 79 23.70 -6.83 20.19
CA LYS A 79 23.42 -8.03 20.98
C LYS A 79 24.21 -8.02 22.29
N THR A 80 25.48 -7.62 22.23
CA THR A 80 26.33 -7.48 23.42
C THR A 80 25.91 -6.27 24.26
N GLN A 81 25.61 -5.13 23.62
CA GLN A 81 25.13 -3.93 24.32
C GLN A 81 23.85 -4.23 25.11
N LEU A 82 22.86 -4.85 24.47
CA LEU A 82 21.61 -5.24 25.13
C LEU A 82 21.85 -6.27 26.22
N ASN A 83 22.68 -7.29 25.97
CA ASN A 83 22.94 -8.32 26.98
C ASN A 83 23.59 -7.74 28.25
N ASN A 84 24.51 -6.78 28.09
CA ASN A 84 25.14 -6.08 29.19
C ASN A 84 24.13 -5.22 29.97
N LEU A 85 23.25 -4.49 29.27
CA LEU A 85 22.21 -3.68 29.90
C LEU A 85 21.20 -4.53 30.66
N THR A 86 20.85 -5.70 30.14
CA THR A 86 19.87 -6.62 30.77
C THR A 86 20.49 -7.59 31.77
N GLN A 87 21.79 -7.47 32.06
CA GLN A 87 22.52 -8.25 33.08
C GLN A 87 22.31 -9.78 33.03
N ASN A 88 22.09 -10.36 31.85
CA ASN A 88 21.70 -11.78 31.68
C ASN A 88 20.45 -12.19 32.48
N ASN A 89 19.44 -11.31 32.64
CA ASN A 89 18.15 -11.60 33.30
C ASN A 89 17.26 -12.61 32.52
N SER A 90 17.84 -13.67 31.96
CA SER A 90 17.21 -14.78 31.24
C SER A 90 16.60 -14.46 29.86
N ILE A 91 16.89 -13.30 29.27
CA ILE A 91 16.45 -12.95 27.91
C ILE A 91 17.62 -13.04 26.95
N SER A 92 17.59 -14.02 26.07
CA SER A 92 18.66 -14.24 25.09
C SER A 92 18.64 -13.21 23.97
N THR A 93 19.82 -12.73 23.60
CA THR A 93 20.05 -11.91 22.40
C THR A 93 20.52 -12.72 21.19
N SER A 94 20.71 -14.05 21.32
CA SER A 94 21.38 -14.87 20.29
C SER A 94 20.65 -14.87 18.94
N HIS A 95 19.31 -14.93 18.98
CA HIS A 95 18.44 -14.97 17.80
C HIS A 95 17.81 -13.61 17.46
N LEU A 96 18.26 -12.54 18.10
CA LEU A 96 17.74 -11.19 17.88
C LEU A 96 18.23 -10.68 16.52
N ASN A 97 17.34 -10.18 15.66
CA ASN A 97 17.74 -9.45 14.46
C ASN A 97 17.72 -7.94 14.71
N PHE A 98 18.53 -7.19 13.95
CA PHE A 98 18.61 -5.74 14.03
C PHE A 98 17.44 -5.06 13.30
N THR A 99 16.21 -5.37 13.70
CA THR A 99 14.96 -4.79 13.18
C THR A 99 14.14 -4.19 14.31
N LEU A 100 13.37 -3.14 14.02
CA LEU A 100 12.53 -2.48 15.03
C LEU A 100 11.61 -3.46 15.75
N GLN A 101 11.01 -4.42 15.02
CA GLN A 101 10.06 -5.37 15.58
C GLN A 101 10.72 -6.36 16.55
N ASP A 102 11.88 -6.91 16.20
CA ASP A 102 12.61 -7.85 17.05
C ASP A 102 13.12 -7.14 18.31
N LEU A 103 13.69 -5.94 18.15
CA LEU A 103 14.13 -5.10 19.27
C LEU A 103 12.96 -4.72 20.18
N LYS A 104 11.80 -4.36 19.61
CA LYS A 104 10.56 -4.07 20.35
C LYS A 104 10.13 -5.26 21.19
N LEU A 105 10.12 -6.46 20.61
CA LEU A 105 9.73 -7.67 21.34
C LEU A 105 10.72 -7.99 22.46
N PHE A 106 12.02 -7.86 22.21
CA PHE A 106 13.06 -8.03 23.22
C PHE A 106 12.86 -7.08 24.40
N VAL A 107 12.75 -5.78 24.14
CA VAL A 107 12.59 -4.75 25.18
C VAL A 107 11.28 -4.93 25.95
N LYS A 108 10.17 -5.25 25.27
CA LYS A 108 8.91 -5.59 25.94
C LYS A 108 9.06 -6.79 26.87
N ASN A 109 9.74 -7.85 26.43
CA ASN A 109 9.97 -9.03 27.26
C ASN A 109 10.84 -8.71 28.49
N TYR A 110 11.84 -7.86 28.35
CA TYR A 110 12.64 -7.37 29.47
C TYR A 110 11.79 -6.57 30.46
N ASN A 111 11.06 -5.58 29.98
CA ASN A 111 10.24 -4.73 30.83
C ASN A 111 9.10 -5.50 31.53
N LYS A 112 8.60 -6.61 30.95
CA LYS A 112 7.63 -7.51 31.60
C LYS A 112 8.19 -8.11 32.91
N LEU A 113 9.51 -8.32 33.02
CA LEU A 113 10.15 -8.78 34.28
C LEU A 113 10.00 -7.77 35.42
N PHE A 114 9.81 -6.49 35.07
CA PHE A 114 9.61 -5.37 36.00
C PHE A 114 8.13 -4.96 36.11
N GLY A 115 7.21 -5.83 35.67
CA GLY A 115 5.76 -5.61 35.82
C GLY A 115 5.11 -4.77 34.72
N SER A 116 5.83 -4.40 33.67
CA SER A 116 5.21 -3.69 32.53
C SER A 116 4.21 -4.58 31.81
N THR A 117 3.04 -4.02 31.48
CA THR A 117 2.01 -4.70 30.68
C THR A 117 1.89 -4.03 29.32
N TYR A 118 1.92 -4.84 28.27
CA TYR A 118 1.80 -4.38 26.90
C TYR A 118 0.60 -5.04 26.25
N ASN A 119 -0.28 -4.23 25.65
CA ASN A 119 -1.31 -4.76 24.76
C ASN A 119 -0.62 -5.32 23.51
N GLU A 120 -0.66 -6.63 23.33
CA GLU A 120 -0.20 -7.26 22.10
C GLU A 120 -1.24 -7.04 21.00
N THR A 121 -1.08 -5.93 20.27
CA THR A 121 -1.87 -5.67 19.07
C THR A 121 -1.18 -6.37 17.91
N TYR A 122 -1.59 -7.60 17.63
CA TYR A 122 -1.20 -8.28 16.40
C TYR A 122 -1.96 -7.64 15.24
N GLU A 123 -1.22 -7.20 14.23
CA GLU A 123 -1.86 -6.76 13.00
C GLU A 123 -2.39 -7.96 12.24
N THR A 124 -3.66 -7.90 11.85
CA THR A 124 -4.38 -8.98 11.16
C THR A 124 -4.78 -8.51 9.78
N LEU A 125 -5.00 -9.45 8.87
CA LEU A 125 -5.55 -9.12 7.56
C LEU A 125 -7.04 -8.78 7.70
N LYS A 126 -7.44 -7.58 7.29
CA LYS A 126 -8.83 -7.16 7.13
C LYS A 126 -9.23 -7.27 5.68
N TRP A 127 -10.50 -7.57 5.45
CA TRP A 127 -11.09 -7.67 4.12
C TRP A 127 -12.17 -6.62 3.92
N ARG A 128 -12.30 -6.17 2.68
CA ARG A 128 -13.40 -5.32 2.24
C ARG A 128 -13.95 -5.85 0.94
N LEU A 129 -15.27 -5.89 0.83
CA LEU A 129 -15.98 -6.23 -0.41
C LEU A 129 -16.62 -4.95 -0.96
N GLY A 130 -16.42 -4.70 -2.26
CA GLY A 130 -17.02 -3.56 -2.95
C GLY A 130 -17.72 -3.97 -4.23
N PHE A 131 -18.77 -3.22 -4.57
CA PHE A 131 -19.48 -3.30 -5.85
C PHE A 131 -19.42 -1.92 -6.50
N PHE A 132 -19.22 -1.88 -7.81
CA PHE A 132 -19.07 -0.63 -8.53
C PHE A 132 -19.65 -0.72 -9.93
N GLY A 133 -19.99 0.44 -10.49
CA GLY A 133 -20.44 0.60 -11.86
C GLY A 133 -20.00 1.93 -12.43
N GLY A 134 -19.97 2.03 -13.75
CA GLY A 134 -19.29 3.13 -14.40
C GLY A 134 -19.43 3.14 -15.91
N ILE A 135 -18.60 3.96 -16.54
CA ILE A 135 -18.47 4.06 -17.98
C ILE A 135 -17.00 3.87 -18.37
N THR A 136 -16.77 3.16 -19.47
CA THR A 136 -15.44 2.90 -20.00
C THR A 136 -15.43 3.00 -21.51
N ASN A 137 -14.38 3.57 -22.09
CA ASN A 137 -14.09 3.43 -23.52
C ASN A 137 -13.13 2.27 -23.81
N GLN A 138 -12.77 1.49 -22.79
CA GLN A 138 -11.81 0.39 -22.83
C GLN A 138 -10.48 0.83 -23.46
N PRO A 139 -9.68 1.62 -22.75
CA PRO A 139 -8.56 2.38 -23.32
C PRO A 139 -7.45 1.54 -23.97
N PHE A 140 -7.39 0.24 -23.66
CA PHE A 140 -6.41 -0.70 -24.20
C PHE A 140 -6.96 -1.61 -25.30
N VAL A 141 -8.20 -1.35 -25.76
CA VAL A 141 -8.86 -2.03 -26.87
C VAL A 141 -9.01 -1.05 -28.03
N THR A 142 -8.87 -1.54 -29.26
CA THR A 142 -9.08 -0.73 -30.47
C THR A 142 -10.54 -0.26 -30.53
N ASN A 143 -10.76 1.01 -30.22
CA ASN A 143 -12.07 1.66 -30.23
C ASN A 143 -12.01 2.94 -31.09
N PRO A 144 -12.10 2.84 -32.43
CA PRO A 144 -11.83 3.96 -33.34
C PRO A 144 -12.76 5.16 -33.16
N ASN A 145 -14.00 4.91 -32.73
CA ASN A 145 -15.01 5.94 -32.51
C ASN A 145 -14.99 6.50 -31.08
N ASN A 146 -14.10 5.99 -30.22
CA ASN A 146 -14.00 6.35 -28.81
C ASN A 146 -15.35 6.22 -28.06
N THR A 147 -16.13 5.20 -28.42
CA THR A 147 -17.46 4.94 -27.84
C THR A 147 -17.31 4.51 -26.39
N THR A 148 -18.08 5.09 -25.49
CA THR A 148 -18.11 4.67 -24.08
C THR A 148 -19.27 3.71 -23.83
N VAL A 149 -18.98 2.62 -23.14
CA VAL A 149 -19.96 1.62 -22.72
C VAL A 149 -20.06 1.58 -21.19
N PRO A 150 -21.24 1.28 -20.64
CA PRO A 150 -21.38 1.06 -19.22
C PRO A 150 -20.69 -0.24 -18.78
N PHE A 151 -20.25 -0.29 -17.52
CA PHE A 151 -19.71 -1.50 -16.90
C PHE A 151 -20.16 -1.62 -15.43
N PHE A 152 -20.03 -2.82 -14.89
CA PHE A 152 -20.21 -3.11 -13.47
C PHE A 152 -19.21 -4.17 -13.00
N GLY A 153 -18.98 -4.23 -11.70
CA GLY A 153 -18.00 -5.14 -11.14
C GLY A 153 -18.02 -5.25 -9.62
N ALA A 154 -17.15 -6.13 -9.12
CA ALA A 154 -16.92 -6.35 -7.71
C ALA A 154 -15.41 -6.43 -7.41
N GLU A 155 -15.02 -6.00 -6.21
CA GLU A 155 -13.64 -6.01 -5.73
C GLU A 155 -13.57 -6.60 -4.31
N LEU A 156 -12.65 -7.53 -4.09
CA LEU A 156 -12.20 -7.95 -2.77
C LEU A 156 -10.84 -7.32 -2.48
N GLU A 157 -10.77 -6.52 -1.42
CA GLU A 157 -9.56 -5.82 -0.98
C GLU A 157 -9.06 -6.38 0.35
N GLY A 158 -7.78 -6.74 0.42
CA GLY A 158 -7.08 -7.15 1.63
C GLY A 158 -6.10 -6.08 2.10
N LEU A 159 -6.17 -5.71 3.39
CA LEU A 159 -5.32 -4.70 3.99
C LEU A 159 -4.99 -5.05 5.45
N SER A 160 -3.85 -4.57 5.96
CA SER A 160 -3.53 -4.71 7.39
C SER A 160 -4.57 -4.00 8.27
N SER A 161 -4.84 -4.56 9.45
CA SER A 161 -5.66 -3.98 10.50
C SER A 161 -5.11 -2.69 11.08
N SER A 162 -3.83 -2.39 10.82
CA SER A 162 -3.15 -1.15 11.19
C SER A 162 -3.94 0.11 10.85
N GLU A 163 -4.06 1.01 11.81
CA GLU A 163 -4.56 2.35 11.53
C GLU A 163 -3.63 3.13 10.58
N ASN A 164 -2.35 2.78 10.53
CA ASN A 164 -1.35 3.46 9.70
C ASN A 164 -1.09 2.77 8.35
N SER A 165 -1.68 1.60 8.08
CA SER A 165 -1.44 0.88 6.81
C SER A 165 -1.94 1.69 5.61
N MET A 166 -1.03 2.04 4.71
CA MET A 166 -1.34 2.70 3.44
C MET A 166 -1.52 1.70 2.29
N HIS A 167 -1.22 0.43 2.53
CA HIS A 167 -1.06 -0.59 1.50
C HIS A 167 -2.26 -1.56 1.50
N ALA A 168 -2.69 -1.95 0.31
CA ALA A 168 -3.68 -3.02 0.13
C ALA A 168 -3.42 -3.79 -1.16
N GLY A 169 -3.75 -5.09 -1.14
CA GLY A 169 -3.90 -5.89 -2.36
C GLY A 169 -5.39 -6.00 -2.70
N PHE A 170 -5.71 -6.14 -3.98
CA PHE A 170 -7.09 -6.38 -4.39
C PHE A 170 -7.18 -7.37 -5.55
N PHE A 171 -8.31 -8.06 -5.59
CA PHE A 171 -8.77 -8.85 -6.71
C PHE A 171 -10.13 -8.31 -7.16
N SER A 172 -10.34 -8.13 -8.46
CA SER A 172 -11.61 -7.62 -8.99
C SER A 172 -12.09 -8.40 -10.19
N ILE A 173 -13.41 -8.42 -10.36
CA ILE A 173 -14.10 -8.82 -11.59
C ILE A 173 -14.87 -7.62 -12.13
N LEU A 174 -14.74 -7.35 -13.42
CA LEU A 174 -15.41 -6.26 -14.13
C LEU A 174 -16.05 -6.81 -15.40
N HIS A 175 -17.29 -6.43 -15.68
CA HIS A 175 -17.97 -6.73 -16.93
C HIS A 175 -18.38 -5.42 -17.63
N ALA A 176 -17.84 -5.18 -18.82
CA ALA A 176 -18.21 -4.07 -19.69
C ALA A 176 -19.17 -4.55 -20.77
N LEU A 177 -20.29 -3.83 -20.92
CA LEU A 177 -21.30 -4.08 -21.94
C LEU A 177 -20.81 -3.64 -23.33
N ASP A 178 -21.55 -4.03 -24.36
CA ASP A 178 -21.37 -3.57 -25.73
C ASP A 178 -22.33 -2.42 -26.07
N ASP A 179 -22.11 -1.81 -27.24
CA ASP A 179 -22.98 -0.80 -27.86
C ASP A 179 -23.01 -1.02 -29.38
N ASP A 180 -24.05 -0.55 -30.07
CA ASP A 180 -24.17 -0.68 -31.53
C ASP A 180 -23.00 -0.04 -32.29
N ALA A 181 -22.41 1.03 -31.74
CA ALA A 181 -21.25 1.72 -32.29
C ALA A 181 -19.91 1.10 -31.83
N PHE A 182 -19.94 0.15 -30.90
CA PHE A 182 -18.79 -0.57 -30.37
C PHE A 182 -19.21 -1.96 -29.88
N GLU A 183 -19.36 -2.89 -30.83
CA GLU A 183 -19.82 -4.27 -30.60
C GLU A 183 -18.73 -5.15 -29.97
N TYR A 184 -18.22 -4.70 -28.83
CA TYR A 184 -17.24 -5.39 -28.01
C TYR A 184 -17.71 -5.37 -26.55
N SER A 185 -17.85 -6.55 -25.97
CA SER A 185 -18.10 -6.74 -24.54
C SER A 185 -16.96 -7.53 -23.91
N SER A 186 -16.72 -7.32 -22.62
CA SER A 186 -15.66 -8.07 -21.93
C SER A 186 -15.93 -8.31 -20.45
N THR A 187 -15.44 -9.45 -19.97
CA THR A 187 -15.32 -9.78 -18.55
C THR A 187 -13.85 -9.86 -18.20
N GLN A 188 -13.38 -9.00 -17.31
CA GLN A 188 -11.98 -8.95 -16.87
C GLN A 188 -11.86 -9.33 -15.40
N LEU A 189 -10.97 -10.28 -15.12
CA LEU A 189 -10.43 -10.55 -13.79
C LEU A 189 -9.14 -9.76 -13.64
N ALA A 190 -8.93 -9.07 -12.53
CA ALA A 190 -7.71 -8.29 -12.30
C ALA A 190 -7.15 -8.53 -10.89
N LEU A 191 -5.83 -8.70 -10.82
CA LEU A 191 -5.06 -8.65 -9.58
C LEU A 191 -4.32 -7.32 -9.52
N GLY A 192 -4.38 -6.64 -8.38
CA GLY A 192 -3.74 -5.35 -8.24
C GLY A 192 -3.33 -4.98 -6.83
N TYR A 193 -2.68 -3.83 -6.77
CA TYR A 193 -2.11 -3.23 -5.57
C TYR A 193 -2.58 -1.79 -5.45
N ARG A 194 -2.87 -1.35 -4.23
CA ARG A 194 -3.37 -0.01 -3.91
C ARG A 194 -2.49 0.64 -2.85
N TYR A 195 -2.10 1.88 -3.11
CA TYR A 195 -1.35 2.71 -2.19
C TYR A 195 -2.11 4.00 -1.86
N ARG A 196 -2.44 4.19 -0.58
CA ARG A 196 -3.17 5.35 -0.04
C ARG A 196 -2.18 6.42 0.39
N PHE A 197 -1.95 7.40 -0.47
CA PHE A 197 -1.08 8.54 -0.17
C PHE A 197 -1.78 9.62 0.67
N ILE A 198 -3.12 9.61 0.75
CA ILE A 198 -3.89 10.37 1.75
C ILE A 198 -4.78 9.39 2.51
N LYS A 199 -4.62 9.31 3.83
CA LYS A 199 -5.47 8.51 4.72
C LYS A 199 -5.97 9.36 5.88
N LYS A 200 -7.25 9.72 5.85
CA LYS A 200 -7.96 10.42 6.93
C LYS A 200 -9.10 9.55 7.44
N TYR A 201 -9.64 9.90 8.60
CA TYR A 201 -10.77 9.17 9.19
C TYR A 201 -12.02 9.18 8.29
N SER A 202 -12.31 10.33 7.65
CA SER A 202 -13.49 10.53 6.81
C SER A 202 -13.28 10.17 5.34
N PHE A 203 -12.06 10.21 4.82
CA PHE A 203 -11.78 9.85 3.43
C PHE A 203 -10.34 9.39 3.25
N ASN A 204 -10.08 8.65 2.17
CA ASN A 204 -8.73 8.39 1.69
C ASN A 204 -8.65 8.56 0.18
N VAL A 205 -7.45 8.88 -0.30
CA VAL A 205 -7.12 8.98 -1.73
C VAL A 205 -5.95 8.05 -2.01
N TYR A 206 -6.03 7.33 -3.12
CA TYR A 206 -5.10 6.27 -3.47
C TYR A 206 -4.79 6.23 -4.95
N GLY A 207 -3.60 5.72 -5.27
CA GLY A 207 -3.30 5.17 -6.58
C GLY A 207 -3.50 3.65 -6.55
N ASN A 208 -4.03 3.09 -7.63
CA ASN A 208 -4.08 1.65 -7.86
C ASN A 208 -3.24 1.26 -9.07
N LEU A 209 -2.72 0.05 -9.02
CA LEU A 209 -1.96 -0.59 -10.08
C LEU A 209 -2.57 -1.97 -10.34
N ARG A 210 -3.14 -2.20 -11.53
CA ARG A 210 -3.49 -3.55 -11.97
C ARG A 210 -2.24 -4.21 -12.52
N LEU A 211 -1.80 -5.27 -11.84
CA LEU A 211 -0.58 -5.98 -12.15
C LEU A 211 -0.83 -6.99 -13.27
N ALA A 212 -1.91 -7.76 -13.16
CA ALA A 212 -2.25 -8.81 -14.11
C ALA A 212 -3.75 -8.84 -14.35
N THR A 213 -4.13 -9.13 -15.59
CA THR A 213 -5.53 -9.21 -16.03
C THR A 213 -5.75 -10.48 -16.84
N TYR A 214 -6.91 -11.10 -16.66
CA TYR A 214 -7.43 -12.15 -17.53
C TYR A 214 -8.76 -11.69 -18.09
N THR A 215 -8.83 -11.47 -19.40
CA THR A 215 -9.99 -10.89 -20.08
C THR A 215 -10.63 -11.94 -20.96
N PHE A 216 -11.93 -12.15 -20.80
CA PHE A 216 -12.79 -12.80 -21.79
C PHE A 216 -13.47 -11.69 -22.58
N SER A 217 -13.45 -11.78 -23.90
CA SER A 217 -14.03 -10.77 -24.77
C SER A 217 -14.87 -11.40 -25.87
N LYS A 218 -15.88 -10.66 -26.30
CA LYS A 218 -16.72 -11.01 -27.44
C LYS A 218 -16.77 -9.79 -28.35
N GLN A 219 -16.37 -9.98 -29.60
CA GLN A 219 -16.36 -8.93 -30.62
C GLN A 219 -17.17 -9.40 -31.83
N THR A 220 -18.04 -8.53 -32.36
CA THR A 220 -18.80 -8.78 -33.58
C THR A 220 -18.29 -7.91 -34.72
N PHE A 221 -18.01 -8.54 -35.86
CA PHE A 221 -17.58 -7.87 -37.09
C PHE A 221 -18.73 -7.88 -38.10
N LYS A 222 -19.09 -6.68 -38.56
CA LYS A 222 -20.07 -6.48 -39.63
C LYS A 222 -19.34 -6.37 -40.97
N PHE A 223 -19.54 -7.35 -41.83
CA PHE A 223 -19.01 -7.37 -43.20
C PHE A 223 -20.13 -7.05 -44.19
N ASN A 224 -19.93 -6.04 -45.04
CA ASN A 224 -20.94 -5.66 -46.04
C ASN A 224 -21.26 -6.84 -46.98
N GLY A 225 -22.52 -7.29 -46.99
CA GLY A 225 -23.00 -8.36 -47.85
C GLY A 225 -22.64 -9.79 -47.39
N LEU A 226 -22.06 -9.94 -46.20
CA LEU A 226 -21.75 -11.23 -45.58
C LEU A 226 -22.44 -11.35 -44.21
N PRO A 227 -22.67 -12.57 -43.69
CA PRO A 227 -23.13 -12.75 -42.33
C PRO A 227 -22.16 -12.12 -41.33
N ASN A 228 -22.70 -11.58 -40.24
CA ASN A 228 -21.88 -11.08 -39.13
C ASN A 228 -21.07 -12.23 -38.54
N GLU A 229 -19.82 -11.95 -38.19
CA GLU A 229 -18.94 -12.90 -37.52
C GLU A 229 -18.75 -12.47 -36.06
N THR A 230 -18.98 -13.39 -35.13
CA THR A 230 -18.73 -13.15 -33.71
C THR A 230 -17.53 -13.98 -33.26
N ILE A 231 -16.53 -13.30 -32.75
CA ILE A 231 -15.30 -13.90 -32.22
C ILE A 231 -15.32 -13.79 -30.70
N ASN A 232 -15.05 -14.90 -30.02
CA ASN A 232 -14.82 -14.94 -28.58
C ASN A 232 -13.33 -15.21 -28.33
N GLU A 233 -12.69 -14.37 -27.53
CA GLU A 233 -11.28 -14.51 -27.19
C GLU A 233 -11.08 -14.47 -25.68
N SER A 234 -10.03 -15.14 -25.21
CA SER A 234 -9.52 -14.97 -23.85
C SER A 234 -8.04 -14.61 -23.88
N ASN A 235 -7.63 -13.69 -23.03
CA ASN A 235 -6.26 -13.19 -23.02
C ASN A 235 -5.77 -12.90 -21.59
N PHE A 236 -4.55 -13.34 -21.31
CA PHE A 236 -3.83 -12.99 -20.10
C PHE A 236 -2.81 -11.89 -20.39
N GLN A 237 -2.79 -10.83 -19.60
CA GLN A 237 -1.89 -9.71 -19.77
C GLN A 237 -1.32 -9.22 -18.43
N ILE A 238 -0.16 -8.57 -18.49
CA ILE A 238 0.47 -7.86 -17.37
C ILE A 238 0.54 -6.39 -17.75
N PRO A 239 -0.57 -5.62 -17.66
CA PRO A 239 -0.60 -4.25 -18.18
C PRO A 239 0.26 -3.29 -17.36
N GLY A 240 0.32 -3.49 -16.05
CA GLY A 240 0.80 -2.45 -15.13
C GLY A 240 -0.03 -1.18 -15.29
N SER A 241 -1.36 -1.28 -15.33
CA SER A 241 -2.24 -0.13 -15.53
C SER A 241 -2.49 0.63 -14.24
N PHE A 242 -2.35 1.95 -14.33
CA PHE A 242 -2.47 2.87 -13.22
C PHE A 242 -3.84 3.53 -13.20
N GLY A 243 -4.36 3.70 -11.99
CA GLY A 243 -5.54 4.49 -11.73
C GLY A 243 -5.41 5.32 -10.46
N LEU A 244 -6.46 6.12 -10.22
CA LEU A 244 -6.59 6.98 -9.07
C LEU A 244 -8.00 6.81 -8.49
N GLY A 245 -8.12 6.76 -7.17
CA GLY A 245 -9.44 6.73 -6.55
C GLY A 245 -9.47 7.36 -5.18
N ALA A 246 -10.68 7.52 -4.68
CA ALA A 246 -10.97 7.99 -3.35
C ALA A 246 -12.09 7.15 -2.73
N ASP A 247 -11.94 6.85 -1.44
CA ASP A 247 -12.99 6.24 -0.63
C ASP A 247 -13.43 7.26 0.43
N ILE A 248 -14.73 7.56 0.47
CA ILE A 248 -15.36 8.46 1.45
C ILE A 248 -16.15 7.61 2.43
N LYS A 249 -15.87 7.76 3.73
CA LYS A 249 -16.55 7.03 4.78
C LYS A 249 -17.99 7.53 4.92
N VAL A 250 -18.95 6.61 4.79
CA VAL A 250 -20.40 6.89 4.92
C VAL A 250 -21.05 6.12 6.08
N GLY A 251 -20.32 5.21 6.73
CA GLY A 251 -20.77 4.45 7.88
C GLY A 251 -19.61 3.87 8.69
N LYS A 252 -19.89 3.02 9.69
CA LYS A 252 -18.86 2.48 10.58
C LYS A 252 -17.75 1.74 9.81
N ASN A 253 -18.16 0.85 8.90
CA ASN A 253 -17.28 0.06 8.03
C ASN A 253 -17.66 0.24 6.54
N SER A 254 -18.27 1.36 6.18
CA SER A 254 -18.87 1.57 4.86
C SER A 254 -18.28 2.79 4.16
N PHE A 255 -18.05 2.66 2.86
CA PHE A 255 -17.39 3.66 2.04
C PHE A 255 -18.08 3.81 0.68
N LEU A 256 -18.27 5.06 0.25
CA LEU A 256 -18.52 5.40 -1.14
C LEU A 256 -17.17 5.51 -1.85
N THR A 257 -17.00 4.82 -2.97
CA THR A 257 -15.77 4.81 -3.77
C THR A 257 -16.02 5.58 -5.07
N MET A 258 -15.05 6.41 -5.46
CA MET A 258 -14.94 6.98 -6.80
C MET A 258 -13.57 6.60 -7.34
N ALA A 259 -13.51 6.05 -8.55
CA ALA A 259 -12.26 5.57 -9.10
C ALA A 259 -12.17 5.87 -10.60
N TYR A 260 -10.96 6.21 -11.03
CA TYR A 260 -10.54 6.25 -12.41
C TYR A 260 -9.52 5.14 -12.62
N ASN A 261 -9.89 4.01 -13.20
CA ASN A 261 -9.11 2.77 -13.04
C ASN A 261 -7.96 2.62 -14.02
N GLU A 262 -8.11 3.10 -15.25
CA GLU A 262 -7.19 2.86 -16.36
C GLU A 262 -6.71 4.17 -17.00
N LEU A 263 -5.98 4.98 -16.25
CA LEU A 263 -5.40 6.26 -16.73
C LEU A 263 -4.28 6.04 -17.75
N PHE A 264 -3.45 5.01 -17.58
CA PHE A 264 -2.40 4.60 -18.51
C PHE A 264 -1.87 3.22 -18.12
N ALA A 265 -1.13 2.56 -19.02
CA ALA A 265 -0.43 1.30 -18.75
C ALA A 265 1.04 1.40 -19.15
N VAL A 266 1.89 0.61 -18.47
CA VAL A 266 3.34 0.60 -18.73
C VAL A 266 3.69 -0.36 -19.85
N PHE A 267 3.02 -1.52 -19.91
CA PHE A 267 3.38 -2.61 -20.81
C PHE A 267 2.40 -2.79 -21.98
N ILE A 268 1.35 -1.97 -22.05
CA ILE A 268 0.34 -2.01 -23.11
C ILE A 268 0.07 -0.59 -23.61
N ASN A 269 -0.05 -0.44 -24.92
CA ASN A 269 -0.35 0.83 -25.55
C ASN A 269 -1.85 1.14 -25.46
N ASN A 270 -2.17 2.40 -25.24
CA ASN A 270 -3.52 2.92 -25.45
C ASN A 270 -3.82 2.95 -26.96
N ALA A 271 -5.06 2.69 -27.34
CA ALA A 271 -5.55 2.73 -28.72
C ALA A 271 -5.62 4.14 -29.36
N GLY A 272 -4.96 5.14 -28.75
CA GLY A 272 -4.87 6.51 -29.26
C GLY A 272 -5.93 7.48 -28.73
N ASN A 273 -6.85 6.99 -27.88
CA ASN A 273 -7.91 7.81 -27.29
C ASN A 273 -7.51 8.35 -25.92
N PHE A 274 -8.14 9.44 -25.48
CA PHE A 274 -8.07 9.80 -24.05
C PHE A 274 -8.74 8.68 -23.25
N PRO A 275 -8.06 8.07 -22.26
CA PRO A 275 -8.61 6.94 -21.55
C PRO A 275 -9.82 7.38 -20.73
N VAL A 276 -10.91 6.63 -20.80
CA VAL A 276 -12.11 6.82 -19.99
C VAL A 276 -12.40 5.50 -19.30
N ASP A 277 -12.24 5.45 -17.98
CA ASP A 277 -12.65 4.33 -17.12
C ASP A 277 -12.97 4.91 -15.75
N PHE A 278 -14.20 5.38 -15.58
CA PHE A 278 -14.67 6.01 -14.34
C PHE A 278 -15.74 5.15 -13.69
N ALA A 279 -15.57 4.89 -12.40
CA ALA A 279 -16.47 4.11 -11.57
C ALA A 279 -16.92 4.87 -10.32
N ILE A 280 -18.17 4.62 -9.92
CA ILE A 280 -18.68 4.89 -8.59
C ILE A 280 -19.06 3.55 -7.97
N GLY A 281 -18.77 3.37 -6.69
CA GLY A 281 -19.05 2.12 -6.00
C GLY A 281 -19.32 2.30 -4.53
N TYR A 282 -19.69 1.19 -3.90
CA TYR A 282 -19.87 1.08 -2.46
C TYR A 282 -19.04 -0.08 -1.95
N LYS A 283 -18.30 0.14 -0.87
CA LYS A 283 -17.42 -0.84 -0.24
C LYS A 283 -17.74 -0.96 1.23
N PHE A 284 -17.73 -2.18 1.76
CA PHE A 284 -17.91 -2.44 3.17
C PHE A 284 -16.86 -3.41 3.70
N GLY A 285 -16.45 -3.21 4.96
CA GLY A 285 -15.56 -4.13 5.68
C GLY A 285 -16.30 -5.39 6.09
N LEU A 286 -15.62 -6.53 5.93
CA LEU A 286 -16.07 -7.86 6.38
C LEU A 286 -15.63 -8.12 7.82
#